data_AF-A0A0M0BTK2-F1
#
_entry.id   AF-A0A0M0BTK2-F1
#
_cell.length_a   1.000
_cell.length_b   1.000
_cell.length_c   1.000
_cell.angle_alpha   90.00
_cell.angle_beta   90.00
_cell.angle_gamma   90.00
#
_symmetry.space_group_name_H-M   'P 1'
#
loop_
_entity.id
_entity.type
_entity.pdbx_description
1 polymer ?
#
loop_
_entity_poly.entity_id
_entity_poly.type
_entity_poly.pdbx_seq_one_letter_code
_entity_poly.pdbx_strand_id
1 'polypeptide(L)' 'MGCWKWFNGVLKEAEVSITDANKSKIDQIIHKYISEQSSYGRCSADWRKARKEINENPEMRTELIQKLKALA' A
#
# COMPACT_ATOMS: atom_id res chain seq x y z
N MET A 1 13.64 0.89 6.84
CA MET A 1 13.05 -0.22 6.06
C MET A 1 11.92 0.36 5.24
N GLY A 2 11.85 0.08 3.93
CA GLY A 2 10.75 0.58 3.10
C GLY A 2 9.41 -0.05 3.47
N CYS A 3 8.36 0.76 3.52
CA CYS A 3 6.98 0.36 3.77
C CYS A 3 6.52 -0.71 2.76
N TRP A 4 7.04 -0.68 1.53
CA TRP A 4 6.76 -1.67 0.49
C TRP A 4 7.00 -3.12 0.92
N LYS A 5 7.94 -3.39 1.85
CA LYS A 5 8.18 -4.76 2.36
C LYS A 5 6.96 -5.31 3.10
N TRP A 6 6.23 -4.47 3.81
CA TRP A 6 5.02 -4.86 4.52
C TRP A 6 3.87 -5.12 3.53
N PHE A 7 3.86 -4.45 2.38
CA PHE A 7 2.82 -4.58 1.36
C PHE A 7 3.20 -5.49 0.19
N ASN A 8 4.25 -6.30 0.33
CA ASN A 8 4.73 -7.19 -0.74
C ASN A 8 3.66 -8.16 -1.28
N GLY A 9 2.70 -8.59 -0.44
CA GLY A 9 1.57 -9.41 -0.89
C GLY A 9 0.68 -8.66 -1.87
N VAL A 10 0.29 -7.44 -1.52
CA VAL A 10 -0.54 -6.55 -2.34
C VAL A 10 0.20 -6.16 -3.63
N LEU A 11 1.51 -5.91 -3.55
CA LEU A 11 2.34 -5.56 -4.72
C LEU A 11 2.42 -6.73 -5.71
N LYS A 12 2.52 -7.97 -5.22
CA LYS A 12 2.46 -9.17 -6.06
C LYS A 12 1.11 -9.32 -6.75
N GLU A 13 0.00 -9.07 -6.05
CA GLU A 13 -1.34 -9.09 -6.65
C GLU A 13 -1.58 -7.96 -7.66
N ALA A 14 -0.96 -6.81 -7.40
CA ALA A 14 -0.97 -5.70 -8.34
C ALA A 14 -0.09 -5.95 -9.57
N GLU A 15 0.63 -7.09 -9.64
CA GLU A 15 1.59 -7.41 -10.70
C GLU A 15 2.68 -6.33 -10.85
N VAL A 16 2.94 -5.58 -9.77
CA VAL A 16 3.94 -4.51 -9.75
C VAL A 16 5.29 -5.11 -9.39
N SER A 17 6.19 -5.12 -10.36
CA SER A 17 7.59 -5.54 -10.15
C SER A 17 8.33 -4.48 -9.35
N ILE A 18 8.81 -4.80 -8.16
CA ILE A 18 9.62 -3.88 -7.35
C ILE A 18 11.04 -3.84 -7.93
N THR A 19 11.47 -2.68 -8.41
CA THR A 19 12.80 -2.37 -8.94
C THR A 19 13.43 -1.25 -8.11
N ASP A 20 14.75 -1.07 -8.23
CA ASP A 20 15.44 -0.01 -7.49
C ASP A 20 14.95 1.40 -7.88
N ALA A 21 14.53 1.57 -9.13
CA ALA A 21 13.99 2.83 -9.64
C ALA A 21 12.58 3.13 -9.12
N ASN A 22 11.72 2.10 -8.91
CA ASN A 22 10.33 2.31 -8.51
C ASN A 22 10.04 2.09 -7.03
N LYS A 23 10.94 1.42 -6.27
CA LYS A 23 10.76 1.14 -4.84
C LYS A 23 10.44 2.41 -4.04
N SER A 24 11.06 3.54 -4.40
CA SER A 24 10.84 4.84 -3.76
C SER A 24 9.44 5.37 -4.03
N LYS A 25 8.97 5.24 -5.28
CA LYS A 25 7.63 5.67 -5.72
C LYS A 25 6.54 4.81 -5.08
N ILE A 26 6.76 3.50 -5.03
CA ILE A 26 5.87 2.55 -4.34
C ILE A 26 5.76 2.91 -2.85
N ASP A 27 6.90 3.17 -2.17
CA ASP A 27 6.88 3.57 -0.77
C ASP A 27 6.10 4.86 -0.55
N GLN A 28 6.31 5.87 -1.39
CA GLN A 28 5.56 7.13 -1.31
C GLN A 28 4.06 6.93 -1.47
N ILE A 29 3.62 6.02 -2.33
CA ILE A 29 2.20 5.82 -2.62
C ILE A 29 1.53 5.04 -1.51
N ILE A 30 2.19 4.01 -0.99
CA ILE A 30 1.72 3.32 0.21
C ILE A 30 1.65 4.31 1.38
N HIS A 31 2.67 5.16 1.53
CA HIS A 31 2.68 6.18 2.59
C HIS A 31 1.53 7.16 2.46
N LYS A 32 1.38 7.78 1.28
CA LYS A 32 0.29 8.72 1.02
C LYS A 32 -1.06 8.06 1.22
N TYR A 33 -1.24 6.84 0.73
CA TYR A 33 -2.49 6.10 0.88
C TYR A 33 -2.81 5.85 2.35
N ILE A 34 -1.87 5.34 3.14
CA ILE A 34 -2.11 5.06 4.57
C ILE A 34 -2.31 6.36 5.35
N SER A 35 -1.56 7.42 5.05
CA SER A 35 -1.77 8.73 5.67
C SER A 35 -3.17 9.28 5.35
N GLU A 36 -3.64 9.18 4.10
CA GLU A 36 -5.01 9.56 3.73
C GLU A 36 -6.05 8.69 4.44
N GLN A 37 -5.96 7.35 4.30
CA GLN A 37 -6.92 6.43 4.91
C GLN A 37 -6.96 6.57 6.44
N SER A 38 -5.80 6.82 7.06
CA SER A 38 -5.74 7.08 8.50
C SER A 38 -6.34 8.42 8.89
N SER A 39 -6.14 9.46 8.08
CA SER A 39 -6.82 10.74 8.27
C SER A 39 -8.34 10.63 8.13
N TYR A 40 -8.84 9.69 7.33
CA TYR A 40 -10.26 9.38 7.20
C TYR A 40 -10.78 8.44 8.30
N GLY A 41 -9.92 7.96 9.21
CA GLY A 41 -10.27 6.99 10.24
C GLY A 41 -10.57 5.59 9.71
N ARG A 42 -10.21 5.28 8.46
CA ARG A 42 -10.43 3.96 7.82
C ARG A 42 -9.36 2.94 8.20
N CYS A 43 -8.16 3.39 8.57
CA CYS A 43 -7.11 2.53 9.11
C CYS A 43 -6.23 3.26 10.15
N SER A 44 -5.44 2.51 10.88
CA SER A 44 -4.47 3.08 11.82
C SER A 44 -3.29 3.74 11.11
N ALA A 45 -2.73 4.80 11.70
CA ALA A 45 -1.45 5.37 11.27
C ALA A 45 -0.28 4.40 11.49
N ASP A 46 -0.47 3.38 12.34
CA ASP A 46 0.46 2.28 12.51
C ASP A 46 0.48 1.37 11.28
N TRP A 47 1.54 1.43 10.48
CA TRP A 47 1.76 0.62 9.28
C TRP A 47 1.47 -0.87 9.42
N ARG A 48 1.84 -1.45 10.57
CA ARG A 48 1.62 -2.87 10.84
C ARG A 48 0.13 -3.18 11.02
N LYS A 49 -0.62 -2.28 11.67
CA LYS A 49 -2.07 -2.38 11.84
C LYS A 49 -2.77 -2.04 10.52
N ALA A 50 -2.37 -0.94 9.88
CA ALA A 50 -2.87 -0.53 8.56
C ALA A 50 -2.78 -1.66 7.55
N ARG A 51 -1.65 -2.37 7.47
CA ARG A 51 -1.51 -3.54 6.60
C ARG A 51 -2.53 -4.62 6.93
N LYS A 52 -2.75 -4.91 8.22
CA LYS A 52 -3.71 -5.92 8.68
C LYS A 52 -5.13 -5.51 8.29
N GLU A 53 -5.51 -4.27 8.58
CA GLU A 53 -6.81 -3.68 8.25
C GLU A 53 -7.05 -3.64 6.73
N ILE A 54 -6.04 -3.25 5.94
CA ILE A 54 -6.10 -3.26 4.47
C ILE A 54 -6.23 -4.69 3.94
N ASN A 55 -5.55 -5.67 4.54
CA ASN A 55 -5.70 -7.07 4.12
C ASN A 55 -7.06 -7.67 4.52
N GLU A 56 -7.60 -7.27 5.68
CA GLU A 56 -8.92 -7.70 6.16
C GLU A 56 -10.07 -6.96 5.47
N ASN A 57 -9.82 -5.78 4.89
CA ASN A 57 -10.78 -4.99 4.12
C ASN A 57 -10.55 -5.12 2.60
N PRO A 58 -11.38 -5.91 1.88
CA PRO A 58 -11.20 -6.15 0.45
C PRO A 58 -11.32 -4.89 -0.40
N GLU A 59 -12.11 -3.90 0.02
CA GLU A 59 -12.23 -2.62 -0.68
C GLU A 59 -10.91 -1.84 -0.61
N MET A 60 -10.37 -1.65 0.60
CA MET A 60 -9.10 -0.94 0.78
C MET A 60 -7.93 -1.65 0.08
N ARG A 61 -7.93 -2.99 0.06
CA ARG A 61 -6.95 -3.77 -0.68
C ARG A 61 -7.03 -3.48 -2.17
N THR A 62 -8.24 -3.52 -2.73
CA THR A 62 -8.49 -3.29 -4.16
C THR A 62 -8.14 -1.85 -4.54
N GLU A 63 -8.50 -0.86 -3.72
CA GLU A 63 -8.13 0.55 -3.92
C GLU A 63 -6.60 0.73 -3.97
N LEU A 64 -5.88 0.11 -3.03
CA LEU A 64 -4.41 0.16 -3.00
C LEU A 64 -3.81 -0.53 -4.24
N ILE A 65 -4.33 -1.69 -4.64
CA ILE A 65 -3.91 -2.39 -5.86
C ILE A 65 -4.13 -1.51 -7.10
N GLN A 66 -5.28 -0.86 -7.23
CA GLN A 66 -5.55 0.01 -8.38
C GLN A 66 -4.61 1.21 -8.42
N LYS A 67 -4.35 1.86 -7.27
CA LYS A 67 -3.37 2.96 -7.19
C LYS A 67 -1.96 2.50 -7.55
N LEU A 68 -1.59 1.27 -7.18
CA LEU A 68 -0.30 0.67 -7.53
C LEU A 68 -0.23 0.31 -9.02
N LYS A 69 -1.30 -0.26 -9.59
CA LYS A 69 -1.39 -0.58 -11.03
C LYS A 69 -1.36 0.67 -11.91
N ALA A 70 -1.91 1.80 -11.45
CA ALA A 70 -1.85 3.07 -12.17
C ALA A 70 -0.42 3.65 -12.33
N LEU A 71 0.59 3.03 -11.70
CA LEU A 71 2.00 3.41 -11.84
C LEU A 71 2.78 2.52 -12.82
N ALA A 72 2.22 1.37 -13.17
CA ALA A 72 2.83 0.38 -14.05
C ALA A 72 2.68 0.80 -15.52
#